data_AF-A0A7S0MUU5-F1
#
_entry.id   AF-A0A7S0MUU5-F1
#
_cell.length_a   1.000
_cell.length_b   1.000
_cell.length_c   1.000
_cell.angle_alpha   90.00
_cell.angle_beta   90.00
_cell.angle_gamma   90.00
#
_symmetry.space_group_name_H-M   'P 1'
#
loop_
_entity.id
_entity.type
_entity.pdbx_description
1 polymer ?
#
loop_
_entity_poly.entity_id
_entity_poly.type
_entity_poly.pdbx_seq_one_letter_code
_entity_poly.pdbx_strand_id
1 'polypeptide(L)'
;MNSKASAAKRSNVERMSNLILAGVLLFEIVMCSLGCIGNYAWAAGNRETWYMPFVKAQTSSDVLLAWVTYFILLNNYIPISLYVSMELAKLGQKVLIDNDLEMYHEQTDTPCLARTSNLNEELG
;
A
#
# COMPACT_ATOMS: atom_id res chain seq x y z
N MET A 1 3.68 -38.37 12.87
CA MET A 1 3.16 -37.22 13.66
C MET A 1 4.27 -36.20 13.96
N ASN A 2 5.04 -35.77 12.96
CA ASN A 2 6.10 -34.77 13.16
C ASN A 2 6.09 -33.65 12.11
N SER A 3 4.95 -33.45 11.43
CA SER A 3 4.74 -32.32 10.53
C SER A 3 4.10 -31.17 11.30
N LYS A 4 4.90 -30.18 11.71
CA LYS A 4 4.34 -28.88 12.11
C LYS A 4 3.69 -28.24 10.87
N ALA A 5 2.55 -27.57 11.06
CA ALA A 5 1.95 -26.76 10.01
C ALA A 5 3.01 -25.78 9.47
N SER A 6 3.13 -25.69 8.14
CA SER A 6 4.14 -24.85 7.50
C SER A 6 3.93 -23.41 7.95
N ALA A 7 4.91 -22.86 8.68
CA ALA A 7 4.90 -21.44 9.01
C ALA A 7 4.92 -20.63 7.71
N ALA A 8 4.04 -19.64 7.60
CA ALA A 8 4.05 -18.72 6.46
C ALA A 8 5.38 -17.96 6.48
N LYS A 9 6.29 -18.30 5.55
CA LYS A 9 7.52 -17.56 5.33
C LYS A 9 7.15 -16.30 4.56
N ARG A 10 7.40 -15.14 5.16
CA ARG A 10 7.24 -13.82 4.53
C ARG A 10 8.56 -13.44 3.89
N SER A 11 8.54 -12.99 2.65
CA SER A 11 9.75 -12.53 1.96
C SER A 11 10.26 -11.21 2.56
N ASN A 12 11.57 -10.98 2.51
CA ASN A 12 12.16 -9.68 2.85
C ASN A 12 11.56 -8.52 2.05
N VAL A 13 11.16 -8.75 0.80
CA VAL A 13 10.49 -7.75 -0.05
C VAL A 13 9.10 -7.43 0.50
N GLU A 14 8.34 -8.42 0.97
CA GLU A 14 7.04 -8.17 1.62
C GLU A 14 7.19 -7.30 2.87
N ARG A 15 8.27 -7.52 3.65
CA ARG A 15 8.60 -6.68 4.81
C ARG A 15 8.97 -5.25 4.40
N MET A 16 9.77 -5.10 3.34
CA MET A 16 10.13 -3.78 2.78
C MET A 16 8.90 -3.04 2.27
N SER A 17 8.04 -3.71 1.51
CA SER A 17 6.79 -3.15 0.99
C SER A 17 5.84 -2.71 2.11
N ASN A 18 5.72 -3.49 3.18
CA ASN A 18 4.93 -3.10 4.34
C ASN A 18 5.53 -1.88 5.07
N LEU A 19 6.85 -1.74 5.10
CA LEU A 19 7.53 -0.58 5.67
C LEU A 19 7.33 0.67 4.80
N ILE A 20 7.42 0.55 3.48
CA ILE A 20 7.12 1.62 2.54
C ILE A 20 5.66 2.05 2.68
N LEU A 21 4.72 1.11 2.76
CA LEU A 21 3.29 1.39 2.97
C LEU A 21 3.06 2.16 4.27
N ALA A 22 3.71 1.75 5.37
CA ALA A 22 3.64 2.46 6.65
C ALA A 22 4.23 3.88 6.55
N GLY A 23 5.34 4.05 5.82
CA GLY A 23 5.95 5.36 5.58
C GLY A 23 5.06 6.29 4.76
N VAL A 24 4.42 5.77 3.70
CA VAL A 24 3.48 6.51 2.86
C VAL A 24 2.23 6.91 3.65
N LEU A 25 1.68 6.01 4.46
CA LEU A 25 0.53 6.32 5.32
C LEU A 25 0.87 7.42 6.34
N LEU A 26 2.06 7.37 6.94
CA LEU A 26 2.52 8.41 7.86
C LEU A 26 2.69 9.75 7.15
N PHE A 27 3.26 9.74 5.95
CA PHE A 27 3.37 10.93 5.11
C PHE A 27 1.98 11.52 4.77
N GLU A 28 1.01 10.67 4.43
CA GLU A 28 -0.36 11.08 4.15
C GLU A 28 -1.03 11.73 5.37
N ILE A 29 -0.90 11.14 6.57
CA ILE A 29 -1.42 11.72 7.81
C ILE A 29 -0.81 13.11 8.06
N VAL A 30 0.50 13.26 7.85
CA VAL A 30 1.18 14.55 7.98
C VAL A 30 0.63 15.57 6.99
N MET A 31 0.50 15.22 5.71
CA MET A 31 -0.04 16.12 4.69
C MET A 31 -1.50 16.51 4.96
N CYS A 32 -2.33 15.57 5.41
CA CYS A 32 -3.72 15.84 5.82
C CYS A 32 -3.77 16.82 7.01
N SER A 33 -2.89 16.64 8.00
CA SER A 33 -2.80 17.53 9.15
C SER A 33 -2.37 18.93 8.75
N LEU A 34 -1.36 19.06 7.88
CA LEU A 34 -0.88 20.35 7.36
C LEU A 34 -1.96 21.07 6.54
N GLY A 35 -2.68 20.33 5.68
CA GLY A 35 -3.81 20.87 4.91
C GLY A 35 -4.95 21.36 5.80
N CYS A 36 -5.29 20.59 6.84
CA CYS A 36 -6.30 20.97 7.83
C CYS A 36 -5.89 22.23 8.61
N ILE A 37 -4.65 22.29 9.10
CA ILE A 37 -4.10 23.46 9.81
C ILE A 37 -4.08 24.68 8.89
N GLY A 38 -3.62 24.53 7.64
CA GLY A 38 -3.60 25.60 6.65
C GLY A 38 -4.99 26.13 6.33
N ASN A 39 -5.97 25.23 6.17
CA ASN A 39 -7.37 25.60 5.97
C ASN A 39 -7.92 26.40 7.16
N TYR A 40 -7.64 25.97 8.39
CA TYR A 40 -8.07 26.66 9.59
C TYR A 40 -7.40 28.03 9.77
N ALA A 41 -6.08 28.11 9.53
CA ALA A 41 -5.33 29.36 9.60
C ALA A 41 -5.81 30.38 8.55
N TRP A 42 -6.07 29.91 7.33
CA TRP A 42 -6.60 30.76 6.26
C TRP A 42 -8.04 31.22 6.56
N ALA A 43 -8.89 30.32 7.08
CA ALA A 43 -10.26 30.66 7.46
C ALA A 43 -10.30 31.68 8.61
N ALA A 44 -9.37 31.61 9.56
CA ALA A 44 -9.26 32.59 10.66
C ALA A 44 -8.93 34.01 10.17
N GLY A 45 -8.08 34.14 9.14
CA GLY A 45 -7.72 35.44 8.55
C GLY A 45 -8.75 36.02 7.58
N ASN A 46 -9.60 35.20 6.97
CA ASN A 46 -10.52 35.59 5.91
C ASN A 46 -12.01 35.54 6.32
N ARG A 47 -12.31 35.69 7.61
CA ARG A 47 -13.68 35.61 8.13
C ARG A 47 -14.64 36.64 7.53
N GLU A 48 -14.15 37.75 6.97
CA GLU A 48 -14.97 38.86 6.46
C GLU A 48 -15.34 38.76 4.96
N THR A 49 -15.07 37.64 4.29
CA THR A 49 -15.42 37.49 2.86
C THR A 49 -16.93 37.36 2.63
N TRP A 50 -17.53 38.36 1.97
CA TRP A 50 -18.98 38.41 1.67
C TRP A 50 -19.45 37.31 0.70
N TYR A 51 -18.56 36.83 -0.16
CA TYR A 51 -18.86 35.85 -1.20
C TYR A 51 -18.62 34.39 -0.76
N MET A 52 -18.10 34.15 0.45
CA MET A 52 -17.82 32.81 1.00
C MET A 52 -18.45 32.61 2.38
N PRO A 53 -19.78 32.42 2.46
CA PRO A 53 -20.50 32.29 3.73
C PRO A 53 -20.11 31.04 4.53
N PHE A 54 -19.60 30.00 3.87
CA PHE A 54 -19.15 28.75 4.50
C PHE A 54 -17.89 28.91 5.38
N VAL A 55 -17.07 29.94 5.14
CA VAL A 55 -15.91 30.26 6.00
C VAL A 55 -16.35 30.83 7.34
N LYS A 56 -17.47 31.56 7.36
CA LYS A 56 -18.05 32.14 8.59
C LYS A 56 -18.77 31.11 9.47
N ALA A 57 -19.30 30.05 8.87
CA ALA A 57 -20.10 29.03 9.54
C ALA A 57 -19.28 27.84 10.10
N GLN A 58 -17.94 27.90 10.01
CA GLN A 58 -17.10 26.78 10.42
C GLN A 58 -17.25 26.46 11.91
N THR A 59 -17.70 25.24 12.19
CA THR A 59 -17.88 24.67 13.53
C THR A 59 -16.75 23.67 13.82
N SER A 60 -16.51 23.34 15.09
CA SER A 60 -15.50 22.34 15.49
C SER A 60 -15.70 20.97 14.83
N SER A 61 -16.93 20.61 14.44
CA SER A 61 -17.24 19.40 13.66
C SER A 61 -16.62 19.41 12.25
N ASP A 62 -16.42 20.60 11.68
CA ASP A 62 -15.96 20.76 10.30
C ASP A 62 -14.45 20.53 10.18
N VAL A 63 -13.72 20.57 11.29
CA VAL A 63 -12.29 20.24 11.35
C VAL A 63 -12.07 18.78 11.01
N LEU A 64 -12.87 17.87 11.57
CA LEU A 64 -12.80 16.45 11.27
C LEU A 64 -13.22 16.18 9.81
N LEU A 65 -14.28 16.85 9.35
CA LEU A 65 -14.74 16.75 7.96
C LEU A 65 -13.65 17.22 6.98
N ALA A 66 -12.99 18.35 7.26
CA ALA A 66 -11.90 18.86 6.46
C ALA A 66 -10.71 17.89 6.44
N TRP A 67 -10.35 17.31 7.59
CA TRP A 67 -9.28 16.32 7.68
C TRP A 67 -9.59 15.06 6.85
N VAL A 68 -10.81 14.51 6.96
CA VAL A 68 -11.26 13.37 6.14
C VAL A 68 -11.32 13.74 4.66
N THR A 69 -11.68 14.97 4.32
CA THR A 69 -11.68 15.46 2.93
C THR A 69 -10.27 15.45 2.35
N TYR A 70 -9.28 15.94 3.10
CA TYR A 70 -7.88 15.89 2.67
C TYR A 70 -7.37 14.44 2.56
N PHE A 71 -7.79 13.55 3.45
CA PHE A 71 -7.45 12.12 3.39
C PHE A 71 -7.98 11.49 2.10
N ILE A 72 -9.26 11.72 1.76
CA ILE A 72 -9.84 11.21 0.51
C ILE A 72 -9.16 11.82 -0.72
N LEU A 73 -8.83 13.12 -0.67
CA LEU A 73 -8.16 13.82 -1.75
C LEU A 73 -6.75 13.29 -2.03
N LEU A 74 -6.07 12.81 -0.98
CA LEU A 74 -4.72 12.24 -1.04
C LEU A 74 -4.72 10.72 -1.18
N ASN A 75 -5.87 10.06 -1.40
CA ASN A 75 -5.94 8.59 -1.48
C ASN A 75 -5.07 7.97 -2.59
N ASN A 76 -4.70 8.75 -3.61
CA ASN A 76 -3.82 8.33 -4.70
C ASN A 76 -2.38 8.11 -4.25
N TYR A 77 -1.99 8.60 -3.06
CA TYR A 77 -0.67 8.36 -2.49
C TYR A 77 -0.49 6.93 -1.98
N ILE A 78 -1.56 6.22 -1.61
CA ILE A 78 -1.52 4.78 -1.33
C ILE A 78 -1.70 4.05 -2.68
N PRO A 79 -0.63 3.54 -3.31
CA PRO A 79 -0.78 2.86 -4.59
C PRO A 79 -1.35 1.45 -4.35
N ILE A 80 -2.68 1.33 -4.36
CA ILE A 80 -3.37 0.02 -4.34
C ILE A 80 -2.87 -0.83 -5.52
N SER A 81 -2.59 -0.18 -6.65
CA SER A 81 -2.03 -0.82 -7.85
C SER A 81 -0.64 -1.42 -7.63
N LEU A 82 0.21 -0.85 -6.77
CA LEU A 82 1.56 -1.38 -6.51
C LEU A 82 1.48 -2.73 -5.81
N TYR A 83 0.60 -2.86 -4.81
CA TYR A 83 0.41 -4.12 -4.09
C TYR A 83 -0.08 -5.23 -5.03
N VAL A 84 -1.11 -4.95 -5.82
CA VAL A 84 -1.64 -5.91 -6.80
C VAL A 84 -0.59 -6.23 -7.87
N SER A 85 0.18 -5.24 -8.33
CA SER A 85 1.25 -5.46 -9.32
C SER A 85 2.36 -6.36 -8.77
N MET A 86 2.73 -6.23 -7.50
CA MET A 86 3.71 -7.12 -6.86
C MET A 86 3.18 -8.56 -6.77
N GLU A 87 1.92 -8.76 -6.38
CA GLU A 87 1.32 -10.09 -6.37
C GLU A 87 1.28 -10.72 -7.76
N LEU A 88 0.92 -9.92 -8.78
CA LEU A 88 0.94 -10.37 -10.19
C LEU A 88 2.36 -10.69 -10.66
N ALA A 89 3.37 -9.91 -10.25
CA ALA A 89 4.77 -10.18 -10.58
C ALA A 89 5.24 -11.51 -9.96
N LYS A 90 4.94 -11.77 -8.68
CA LYS A 90 5.25 -13.04 -8.00
C LYS A 90 4.59 -14.24 -8.69
N LEU A 91 3.33 -14.08 -9.12
CA LEU A 91 2.61 -15.10 -9.89
C LEU A 91 3.23 -15.32 -11.28
N GLY A 92 3.62 -14.24 -11.96
CA GLY A 92 4.32 -14.32 -13.25
C GLY A 92 5.65 -15.05 -13.13
N GLN A 93 6.47 -14.72 -12.13
CA GLN A 93 7.73 -15.40 -11.83
C GLN A 93 7.52 -16.89 -11.55
N LYS A 94 6.47 -17.24 -10.79
CA LYS A 94 6.11 -18.63 -10.54
C LYS A 94 5.85 -19.39 -11.85
N VAL A 95 5.04 -18.80 -12.74
CA VAL A 95 4.70 -19.41 -14.04
C VAL A 95 5.95 -19.62 -14.90
N LEU A 96 6.91 -18.70 -14.85
CA LEU A 96 8.19 -18.86 -15.56
C LEU A 96 9.01 -20.03 -15.00
N ILE A 97 9.11 -20.16 -13.67
CA ILE A 97 9.82 -21.27 -13.00
C ILE A 97 9.16 -22.63 -13.31
N ASP A 98 7.82 -22.69 -13.24
CA ASP A 98 7.06 -23.92 -13.47
C ASP A 98 7.16 -24.42 -14.93
N ASN A 99 7.45 -23.52 -15.88
CA ASN A 99 7.56 -23.85 -17.32
C ASN A 99 9.01 -23.90 -17.83
N ASP A 100 10.01 -23.89 -16.94
CA ASP A 100 11.41 -23.99 -17.34
C ASP A 100 11.80 -25.44 -17.65
N LEU A 101 12.17 -25.70 -18.91
CA LEU A 101 12.60 -27.00 -19.40
C LEU A 101 14.02 -27.37 -18.93
N GLU A 102 14.86 -26.41 -18.58
CA GLU A 102 16.21 -26.70 -18.05
C GLU A 102 16.15 -27.25 -16.62
N MET A 103 15.07 -26.94 -15.88
CA MET A 103 14.83 -27.46 -14.54
C MET A 103 13.95 -28.73 -14.51
N TYR A 104 13.71 -29.34 -15.68
CA TYR A 104 12.93 -30.57 -15.81
C TYR A 104 13.82 -31.82 -15.66
N HIS A 105 13.39 -32.77 -14.82
CA HIS A 105 14.13 -34.01 -14.60
C HIS A 105 13.56 -35.15 -15.46
N GLU A 106 14.24 -35.46 -16.56
CA GLU A 106 13.81 -36.45 -17.57
C GLU A 106 13.64 -37.87 -17.02
N GLN A 107 14.55 -38.31 -16.13
CA GLN A 107 14.54 -39.70 -15.64
C GLN A 107 13.36 -40.03 -14.73
N THR A 108 12.77 -39.02 -14.08
CA THR A 108 11.63 -39.21 -13.16
C THR A 108 10.37 -38.50 -13.65
N ASP A 109 10.38 -37.95 -14.87
CA ASP A 109 9.24 -37.25 -15.48
C ASP A 109 8.68 -36.12 -14.57
N THR A 110 9.57 -35.44 -13.85
CA THR A 110 9.17 -34.44 -12.83
C THR A 110 9.61 -33.03 -13.22
N PRO A 111 8.66 -32.09 -13.43
CA PRO A 111 8.97 -30.68 -13.62
C PRO A 111 9.30 -29.97 -12.30
N CYS A 112 9.96 -28.82 -12.41
CA CYS A 112 10.12 -27.91 -11.28
C CYS A 112 8.76 -27.31 -10.91
N LEU A 113 8.41 -27.35 -9.64
CA LEU A 113 7.13 -26.88 -9.12
C LEU A 113 7.37 -25.91 -7.97
N ALA A 114 7.17 -24.62 -8.23
CA ALA A 114 7.21 -23.57 -7.24
C ALA A 114 5.95 -23.63 -6.36
N ARG A 115 6.07 -24.31 -5.21
CA ARG A 115 4.96 -24.53 -4.26
C ARG A 115 4.53 -23.25 -3.52
N THR A 116 5.33 -22.19 -3.57
CA THR A 116 5.08 -20.89 -2.90
C THR A 116 5.57 -19.73 -3.78
N SER A 117 4.67 -18.84 -4.18
CA SER A 117 5.00 -17.63 -4.96
C SER A 117 5.74 -16.57 -4.14
N ASN A 118 5.58 -16.58 -2.81
CA ASN A 118 6.10 -15.53 -1.93
C ASN A 118 7.61 -15.64 -1.68
N LEU A 119 8.24 -16.74 -2.07
CA LEU A 119 9.67 -17.01 -1.86
C LEU A 119 10.48 -16.92 -3.15
N ASN A 120 9.83 -16.65 -4.29
CA ASN A 120 10.51 -16.57 -5.58
C ASN A 120 11.62 -15.49 -5.57
N GLU A 121 11.41 -14.44 -4.80
CA GLU A 121 12.33 -13.30 -4.67
C GLU A 121 13.49 -13.55 -3.69
N GLU A 122 13.48 -14.65 -2.92
CA GLU A 122 14.59 -15.01 -2.02
C GLU A 122 15.60 -15.97 -2.67
N LEU A 123 15.37 -16.37 -3.93
CA LEU A 123 16.26 -17.24 -4.69
C LEU A 123 17.51 -16.50 -5.23
N GLY A 124 17.56 -15.16 -5.13
CA GLY A 124 18.66 -14.31 -5.58
C GLY A 124 18.79 -13.00 -4.80
#